data_AF-A0A1F6RZJ8-F1
#
_entry.id   AF-A0A1F6RZJ8-F1
#
_cell.length_a   1.000
_cell.length_b   1.000
_cell.length_c   1.000
_cell.angle_alpha   90.00
_cell.angle_beta   90.00
_cell.angle_gamma   90.00
#
_symmetry.space_group_name_H-M   'P 1'
#
loop_
_entity.id
_entity.type
_entity.pdbx_description
1 polymer ?
#
loop_
_entity_poly.entity_id
_entity_poly.type
_entity_poly.pdbx_seq_one_letter_code
_entity_poly.pdbx_strand_id
1 'polypeptide(L)'
;MQELNFKAFINGVGNDLKIAIDDVIGAISNIQQDVEKLKVKTSKPDKKTAQAFLEYIAMEEGRTKINIKILCGEEIKQYMNWLDEYCKENACSQEQALNEILNDEI
;
A
#
# COMPACT_ATOMS: atom_id res chain seq x y z
N MET A 1 -16.87 17.97 -52.14
CA MET A 1 -15.87 18.57 -51.22
C MET A 1 -16.42 18.80 -49.79
N GLN A 2 -17.58 18.23 -49.41
CA GLN A 2 -18.14 18.34 -48.05
C GLN A 2 -17.94 17.08 -47.19
N GLU A 3 -17.85 15.89 -47.80
CA GLU A 3 -17.69 14.62 -47.06
C GLU A 3 -16.32 14.43 -46.38
N LEU A 4 -15.26 15.01 -46.95
CA LEU A 4 -13.90 14.96 -46.39
C LEU A 4 -13.80 15.68 -45.03
N ASN A 5 -14.58 16.76 -44.84
CA ASN A 5 -14.57 17.54 -43.60
C ASN A 5 -15.32 16.86 -42.47
N PHE A 6 -16.41 16.14 -42.74
CA PHE A 6 -17.19 15.48 -41.69
C PHE A 6 -16.46 14.26 -41.12
N LYS A 7 -15.76 13.50 -41.98
CA LYS A 7 -14.95 12.35 -41.57
C LYS A 7 -13.70 12.78 -40.80
N ALA A 8 -13.07 13.89 -41.19
CA ALA A 8 -11.97 14.51 -40.44
C ALA A 8 -12.45 15.06 -39.08
N PHE A 9 -13.64 15.66 -39.02
CA PHE A 9 -14.23 16.20 -37.79
C PHE A 9 -14.59 15.09 -36.80
N ILE A 10 -15.25 14.00 -37.24
CA ILE A 10 -15.57 12.86 -36.38
C ILE A 10 -14.30 12.13 -35.92
N ASN A 11 -13.29 12.00 -36.80
CA ASN A 11 -12.01 11.42 -36.39
C ASN A 11 -11.27 12.33 -35.40
N GLY A 12 -11.30 13.65 -35.56
CA GLY A 12 -10.70 14.61 -34.62
C GLY A 12 -11.39 14.60 -33.26
N VAL A 13 -12.72 14.77 -33.24
CA VAL A 13 -13.54 14.75 -32.02
C VAL A 13 -13.49 13.39 -31.34
N GLY A 14 -13.47 12.29 -32.11
CA GLY A 14 -13.32 10.94 -31.58
C GLY A 14 -11.94 10.69 -30.97
N ASN A 15 -10.89 11.26 -31.53
CA ASN A 15 -9.53 11.15 -30.98
C ASN A 15 -9.37 12.00 -29.71
N ASP A 16 -9.95 13.21 -29.68
CA ASP A 16 -9.96 14.06 -28.49
C ASP A 16 -10.79 13.43 -27.36
N LEU A 17 -11.94 12.84 -27.69
CA LEU A 17 -12.76 12.10 -26.73
C LEU A 17 -12.02 10.88 -26.19
N LYS A 18 -11.27 10.17 -27.04
CA LYS A 18 -10.43 9.05 -26.60
C LYS A 18 -9.33 9.50 -25.65
N ILE A 19 -8.63 10.59 -25.95
CA ILE A 19 -7.62 11.17 -25.07
C ILE A 19 -8.23 11.54 -23.72
N ALA A 20 -9.40 12.20 -23.72
CA ALA A 20 -10.09 12.55 -22.49
C ALA A 20 -10.51 11.32 -21.65
N ILE A 21 -10.94 10.23 -22.30
CA ILE A 21 -11.25 8.97 -21.62
C ILE A 21 -9.99 8.32 -21.06
N ASP A 22 -8.91 8.27 -21.83
CA ASP A 22 -7.64 7.70 -21.41
C ASP A 22 -7.05 8.48 -20.21
N ASP A 23 -7.16 9.82 -20.21
CA ASP A 23 -6.77 10.69 -19.10
C ASP A 23 -7.61 10.43 -17.84
N VAL A 24 -8.93 10.28 -17.99
CA VAL A 24 -9.83 9.95 -16.86
C VAL A 24 -9.51 8.58 -16.30
N ILE A 25 -9.24 7.58 -17.16
CA ILE A 25 -8.81 6.24 -16.72
C ILE A 25 -7.48 6.35 -15.97
N GLY A 26 -6.51 7.10 -16.50
CA GLY A 26 -5.23 7.35 -15.83
C GLY A 26 -5.39 8.00 -14.46
N ALA A 27 -6.26 9.01 -14.34
CA ALA A 27 -6.57 9.66 -13.07
C ALA A 27 -7.23 8.69 -12.08
N ILE A 28 -8.17 7.87 -12.54
CA ILE A 28 -8.82 6.84 -11.71
C ILE A 28 -7.79 5.80 -11.23
N SER A 29 -6.88 5.34 -12.09
CA SER A 29 -5.81 4.42 -11.71
C SER A 29 -4.85 5.02 -10.68
N ASN A 30 -4.47 6.29 -10.84
CA ASN A 30 -3.64 6.99 -9.85
C ASN A 30 -4.37 7.12 -8.51
N ILE A 31 -5.64 7.52 -8.51
CA ILE A 31 -6.46 7.58 -7.30
C ILE A 31 -6.61 6.20 -6.66
N GLN A 32 -6.77 5.13 -7.44
CA GLN A 32 -6.83 3.77 -6.92
C GLN A 32 -5.53 3.38 -6.22
N GLN A 33 -4.38 3.66 -6.82
CA GLN A 33 -3.07 3.43 -6.19
C GLN A 33 -2.89 4.25 -4.92
N ASP A 34 -3.30 5.51 -4.92
CA ASP A 34 -3.24 6.38 -3.74
C ASP A 34 -4.20 5.90 -2.63
N VAL A 35 -5.40 5.44 -3.00
CA VAL A 35 -6.37 4.84 -2.07
C VAL A 35 -5.84 3.52 -1.51
N GLU A 36 -5.17 2.70 -2.32
CA GLU A 36 -4.49 1.50 -1.82
C GLU A 36 -3.39 1.86 -0.82
N LYS A 37 -2.52 2.83 -1.15
CA LYS A 37 -1.51 3.35 -0.22
C LYS A 37 -2.11 3.94 1.06
N LEU A 38 -3.26 4.61 0.97
CA LEU A 38 -4.00 5.14 2.13
C LEU A 38 -4.66 4.04 2.96
N LYS A 39 -5.13 2.94 2.34
CA LYS A 39 -5.59 1.75 3.07
C LYS A 39 -4.45 1.05 3.81
N VAL A 40 -3.23 1.14 3.28
CA VAL A 40 -2.00 0.67 3.96
C VAL A 40 -1.28 1.78 4.75
N LYS A 41 -1.92 2.93 5.00
CA LYS A 41 -1.57 3.75 6.19
C LYS A 41 -2.06 3.04 7.44
N THR A 42 -1.58 1.82 7.62
CA THR A 42 -1.45 1.20 8.91
C THR A 42 -0.42 2.00 9.70
N SER A 43 -0.69 2.23 10.98
CA SER A 43 0.16 3.07 11.79
C SER A 43 1.56 2.46 11.84
N LYS A 44 2.59 3.25 11.53
CA LYS A 44 3.97 2.86 11.82
C LYS A 44 4.06 2.45 13.30
N PRO A 45 4.66 1.28 13.63
CA PRO A 45 4.86 0.90 15.02
C PRO A 45 5.66 1.97 15.77
N ASP A 46 5.22 2.33 16.98
CA ASP A 46 6.10 3.08 17.89
C ASP A 46 7.18 2.16 18.47
N LYS A 47 8.17 2.70 19.18
CA LYS A 47 9.27 1.88 19.74
C LYS A 47 8.80 0.75 20.63
N LYS A 48 7.79 0.99 21.47
CA LYS A 48 7.25 -0.04 22.38
C LYS A 48 6.57 -1.17 21.59
N THR A 49 5.80 -0.79 20.58
CA THR A 49 5.15 -1.73 19.67
C THR A 49 6.19 -2.50 18.88
N ALA A 50 7.21 -1.84 18.34
CA ALA A 50 8.28 -2.49 17.60
C ALA A 50 9.02 -3.54 18.44
N GLN A 51 9.33 -3.21 19.70
CA GLN A 51 9.94 -4.14 20.64
C GLN A 51 9.04 -5.35 20.92
N ALA A 52 7.75 -5.13 21.19
CA ALA A 52 6.79 -6.21 21.40
C ALA A 52 6.62 -7.09 20.16
N PHE A 53 6.73 -6.51 18.96
CA PHE A 53 6.66 -7.25 17.70
C PHE A 53 7.89 -8.12 17.44
N LEU A 54 9.10 -7.65 17.78
CA LEU A 54 10.30 -8.49 17.71
C LEU A 54 10.15 -9.72 18.62
N GLU A 55 9.66 -9.52 19.85
CA GLU A 55 9.39 -10.63 20.77
C GLU A 55 8.31 -11.57 20.24
N TYR A 56 7.23 -11.02 19.66
CA TYR A 56 6.15 -11.78 19.08
C TYR A 56 6.58 -12.63 17.87
N ILE A 57 7.41 -12.08 16.98
CA ILE A 57 7.94 -12.78 15.80
C ILE A 57 8.85 -13.92 16.26
N ALA A 58 9.76 -13.65 17.20
CA ALA A 58 10.68 -14.62 17.76
C ALA A 58 10.01 -15.68 18.66
N MET A 59 8.75 -15.45 19.07
CA MET A 59 8.02 -16.37 19.93
C MET A 59 7.73 -17.71 19.22
N GLU A 60 8.00 -18.82 19.92
CA GLU A 60 7.66 -20.15 19.44
C GLU A 60 6.14 -20.29 19.20
N GLU A 61 5.77 -21.07 18.17
CA GLU A 61 4.37 -21.36 17.91
C GLU A 61 3.77 -22.19 19.06
N GLY A 62 2.76 -21.64 19.72
CA GLY A 62 2.17 -22.24 20.91
C GLY A 62 0.92 -21.50 21.37
N ARG A 63 0.32 -21.99 22.46
CA ARG A 63 -0.94 -21.43 23.00
C ARG A 63 -0.85 -19.94 23.30
N THR A 64 0.29 -19.46 23.79
CA THR A 64 0.50 -18.03 24.07
C THR A 64 0.43 -17.18 22.81
N LYS A 65 1.15 -17.57 21.74
CA LYS A 65 1.14 -16.85 20.46
C LYS A 65 -0.23 -16.88 19.78
N ILE A 66 -0.95 -18.00 19.90
CA ILE A 66 -2.33 -18.14 19.43
C ILE A 66 -3.26 -17.19 20.21
N ASN A 67 -3.16 -17.15 21.54
CA ASN A 67 -3.98 -16.27 22.37
C ASN A 67 -3.73 -14.80 22.04
N ILE A 68 -2.48 -14.42 21.78
CA ILE A 68 -2.12 -13.06 21.33
C ILE A 68 -2.77 -12.74 19.97
N LYS A 69 -2.74 -13.67 19.01
CA LYS A 69 -3.45 -13.52 17.73
C LYS A 69 -4.97 -13.35 17.90
N ILE A 70 -5.58 -14.05 18.87
CA ILE A 70 -7.02 -13.95 19.15
C ILE A 70 -7.35 -12.60 19.79
N LEU A 71 -6.54 -12.13 20.72
CA LEU A 71 -6.81 -10.90 21.47
C LEU A 71 -6.49 -9.62 20.67
N CYS A 72 -5.44 -9.65 19.86
CA CYS A 72 -4.88 -8.46 19.20
C CYS A 72 -4.72 -8.64 17.67
N GLY A 73 -5.50 -9.53 17.05
CA GLY A 73 -5.28 -9.95 15.66
C GLY A 73 -5.39 -8.83 14.62
N GLU A 74 -6.30 -7.88 14.83
CA GLU A 74 -6.47 -6.73 13.91
C GLU A 74 -5.31 -5.75 14.01
N GLU A 75 -4.87 -5.41 15.23
CA GLU A 75 -3.69 -4.57 15.45
C GLU A 75 -2.44 -5.25 14.89
N ILE A 76 -2.30 -6.56 15.12
CA ILE A 76 -1.18 -7.34 14.58
C ILE A 76 -1.14 -7.24 13.05
N LYS A 77 -2.28 -7.43 12.41
CA LYS A 77 -2.41 -7.34 10.96
C LYS A 77 -2.09 -5.94 10.43
N GLN A 78 -2.52 -4.88 11.12
CA GLN A 78 -2.22 -3.53 10.71
C GLN A 78 -0.71 -3.27 10.69
N TYR A 79 -0.02 -3.52 11.80
CA TYR A 79 1.43 -3.30 11.86
C TYR A 79 2.21 -4.22 10.91
N MET A 80 1.78 -5.48 10.73
CA MET A 80 2.38 -6.39 9.74
C MET A 80 2.25 -5.87 8.32
N ASN A 81 1.08 -5.33 7.94
CA ASN A 81 0.90 -4.71 6.63
C ASN A 81 1.82 -3.49 6.45
N TRP A 82 2.04 -2.69 7.52
CA TRP A 82 2.98 -1.57 7.46
C TRP A 82 4.40 -2.07 7.19
N LEU A 83 4.83 -3.09 7.94
CA LEU A 83 6.15 -3.70 7.81
C LEU A 83 6.34 -4.30 6.42
N ASP A 84 5.34 -4.99 5.87
CA ASP A 84 5.42 -5.60 4.54
C ASP A 84 5.59 -4.56 3.44
N GLU A 85 4.85 -3.45 3.48
CA GLU A 85 5.02 -2.37 2.50
C GLU A 85 6.38 -1.68 2.65
N TYR A 86 6.78 -1.36 3.88
CA TYR A 86 8.11 -0.77 4.13
C TYR A 86 9.24 -1.69 3.62
N CYS A 87 9.14 -3.00 3.88
CA CYS A 87 10.12 -3.98 3.43
C CYS A 87 10.15 -4.14 1.91
N LYS A 88 9.00 -4.05 1.23
CA LYS A 88 8.93 -4.07 -0.24
C LYS A 88 9.64 -2.86 -0.85
N GLU A 89 9.50 -1.68 -0.25
CA GLU A 89 10.11 -0.45 -0.76
C GLU A 89 11.61 -0.36 -0.46
N ASN A 90 12.06 -0.92 0.68
CA ASN A 90 13.44 -0.75 1.17
C ASN A 90 14.30 -2.02 1.10
N ALA A 91 13.75 -3.12 0.56
CA ALA A 91 14.44 -4.41 0.41
C ALA A 91 15.05 -4.95 1.73
N CYS A 92 14.34 -4.80 2.84
CA CYS A 92 14.73 -5.29 4.17
C CYS A 92 13.80 -6.40 4.67
N SER A 93 14.18 -7.07 5.76
CA SER A 93 13.27 -7.98 6.49
C SER A 93 12.43 -7.21 7.50
N GLN A 94 11.33 -7.81 7.97
CA GLN A 94 10.50 -7.24 9.03
C GLN A 94 11.30 -7.02 10.33
N GLU A 95 12.20 -7.93 10.67
CA GLU A 95 13.09 -7.79 11.84
C GLU A 95 14.05 -6.62 11.67
N GLN A 96 14.62 -6.41 10.48
CA GLN A 96 15.47 -5.27 10.20
C GLN A 96 14.70 -3.95 10.33
N ALA A 97 13.53 -3.85 9.70
CA ALA A 97 12.66 -2.67 9.80
C ALA A 97 12.28 -2.33 11.25
N LEU A 98 11.96 -3.35 12.06
CA LEU A 98 11.65 -3.16 13.48
C LEU A 98 12.86 -2.65 14.27
N ASN A 99 14.07 -3.15 13.98
CA ASN A 99 15.29 -2.66 14.61
C ASN A 99 15.60 -1.21 14.20
N GLU A 100 15.38 -0.83 12.93
CA GLU A 100 15.53 0.56 12.46
C GLU A 100 14.60 1.51 13.22
N ILE A 101 13.35 1.11 13.51
CA ILE A 101 12.43 1.89 14.37
C ILE A 101 13.00 2.06 15.78
N LEU A 102 13.58 1.01 16.36
CA LEU A 102 14.16 1.08 17.71
C LEU A 102 15.37 2.02 17.77
N ASN A 103 16.16 2.05 16.69
CA ASN A 103 17.37 2.86 16.54
C ASN A 103 17.11 4.31 16.09
N ASP A 104 15.86 4.73 15.88
CA ASP A 104 15.49 6.03 15.28
C ASP A 104 16.06 6.25 13.86
N GLU A 105 16.22 5.18 13.09
CA GLU A 105 16.76 5.24 11.73
C GLU A 105 15.70 5.48 10.66
N ILE A 106 14.42 5.30 11.01
CA ILE A 106 13.23 5.63 10.22
C ILE A 106 12.11 6.22 11.05
#